data_AF-A0A4P6A074-F1
#
_entry.id   AF-A0A4P6A074-F1
#
_cell.length_a   1.000
_cell.length_b   1.000
_cell.length_c   1.000
_cell.angle_alpha   90.00
_cell.angle_beta   90.00
_cell.angle_gamma   90.00
#
_symmetry.space_group_name_H-M   'P 1'
#
loop_
_entity.id
_entity.type
_entity.pdbx_description
1 polymer ?
#
loop_
_entity_poly.entity_id
_entity_poly.type
_entity_poly.pdbx_seq_one_letter_code
_entity_poly.pdbx_strand_id
1 'polypeptide(L)'
;MTLRAERSFFNYTLSSDGSERTGNCANADPFVNIDNVLYNQEKLKPIHRIHYMGYSSVDFGRLSQGEDVHIPCQDVFLHYRFLKQPELKPQKLKFPSFWVKMKRNLGNITQKIKKKFATIGG
;
A
#
# COMPACT_ATOMS: atom_id res chain seq x y z
N MET A 1 -12.18 -6.01 -11.78
CA MET A 1 -13.50 -5.91 -12.40
C MET A 1 -13.27 -5.54 -13.86
N THR A 2 -13.60 -6.42 -14.80
CA THR A 2 -13.27 -6.23 -16.22
C THR A 2 -14.58 -6.16 -16.97
N LEU A 3 -14.85 -5.03 -17.64
CA LEU A 3 -15.96 -4.94 -18.57
C LEU A 3 -15.61 -5.80 -19.78
N ARG A 4 -16.48 -6.77 -20.10
CA ARG A 4 -16.32 -7.67 -21.24
C ARG A 4 -16.59 -6.87 -22.51
N ALA A 5 -15.54 -6.24 -23.04
CA ALA A 5 -15.53 -5.72 -24.41
C ALA A 5 -14.75 -6.73 -25.27
N GLU A 6 -15.20 -7.01 -26.49
CA GLU A 6 -14.50 -7.86 -27.46
C GLU A 6 -13.22 -7.19 -27.96
N ARG A 7 -12.25 -7.02 -27.07
CA ARG A 7 -10.94 -6.49 -27.36
C ARG A 7 -9.91 -7.47 -26.82
N SER A 8 -8.83 -7.62 -27.58
CA SER A 8 -7.63 -8.31 -27.09
C SER A 8 -7.13 -7.58 -25.85
N PHE A 9 -7.00 -8.31 -24.74
CA PHE A 9 -6.38 -7.81 -23.51
C PHE A 9 -5.07 -8.55 -23.30
N PHE A 10 -3.99 -7.79 -23.15
CA PHE A 10 -2.68 -8.34 -22.78
C PHE A 10 -2.42 -8.04 -21.30
N ASN A 11 -2.24 -9.10 -20.50
CA ASN A 11 -1.84 -8.93 -19.12
C ASN A 11 -0.31 -8.82 -19.04
N TYR A 12 0.19 -7.59 -18.93
CA TYR A 12 1.60 -7.31 -18.80
C TYR A 12 2.25 -8.06 -17.63
N THR A 13 1.53 -8.45 -16.57
CA THR A 13 2.13 -9.27 -15.50
C THR A 13 2.60 -10.65 -15.99
N LEU A 14 2.04 -11.15 -17.10
CA LEU A 14 2.33 -12.45 -17.71
C LEU A 14 3.19 -12.38 -18.98
N SER A 15 3.80 -11.22 -19.31
CA SER A 15 4.63 -11.11 -20.52
C SER A 15 5.78 -12.13 -20.50
N SER A 16 6.16 -12.65 -21.67
CA SER A 16 7.37 -13.47 -21.84
C SER A 16 8.64 -12.61 -21.73
N ASP A 17 8.57 -11.33 -22.09
CA ASP A 17 9.65 -10.38 -21.84
C ASP A 17 9.55 -9.84 -20.41
N GLY A 18 10.60 -10.06 -19.62
CA GLY A 18 10.71 -9.56 -18.25
C GLY A 18 10.62 -8.04 -18.16
N SER A 19 11.06 -7.32 -19.18
CA SER A 19 11.05 -5.85 -19.23
C SER A 19 9.63 -5.26 -19.26
N GLU A 20 8.69 -6.00 -19.83
CA GLU A 20 7.30 -5.60 -20.00
C GLU A 20 6.45 -5.89 -18.75
N ARG A 21 7.00 -6.58 -17.75
CA ARG A 21 6.20 -7.08 -16.65
C ARG A 21 5.91 -6.04 -15.58
N THR A 22 4.67 -5.56 -15.55
CA THR A 22 4.27 -4.46 -14.66
C THR A 22 3.76 -4.92 -13.29
N GLY A 23 4.68 -5.18 -12.35
CA GLY A 23 4.42 -5.16 -10.91
C GLY A 23 3.66 -6.34 -10.28
N ASN A 24 3.45 -6.25 -8.96
CA ASN A 24 2.78 -7.25 -8.12
C ASN A 24 1.82 -6.56 -7.13
N CYS A 25 0.72 -7.22 -6.72
CA CYS A 25 -0.20 -6.63 -5.73
C CYS A 25 0.14 -7.11 -4.32
N ALA A 26 0.24 -6.18 -3.35
CA ALA A 26 0.70 -6.45 -1.98
C ALA A 26 -0.15 -7.50 -1.23
N ASN A 27 -1.41 -7.66 -1.63
CA ASN A 27 -2.39 -8.52 -0.96
C ASN A 27 -2.85 -9.74 -1.76
N ALA A 28 -2.42 -9.87 -3.02
CA ALA A 28 -2.88 -10.94 -3.90
C ALA A 28 -1.76 -11.92 -4.23
N ASP A 29 -0.56 -11.39 -4.49
CA ASP A 29 0.50 -12.17 -5.10
C ASP A 29 1.70 -12.30 -4.14
N PRO A 30 2.05 -13.53 -3.72
CA PRO A 30 3.23 -13.73 -2.89
C PRO A 30 4.52 -13.38 -3.65
N PHE A 31 5.49 -12.86 -2.93
CA PHE A 31 6.81 -12.53 -3.46
C PHE A 31 7.88 -12.80 -2.40
N VAL A 32 9.12 -12.94 -2.86
CA VAL A 32 10.29 -13.15 -2.01
C VAL A 32 11.27 -12.00 -2.18
N ASN A 33 11.91 -11.59 -1.08
CA ASN A 33 12.98 -10.61 -1.10
C ASN A 33 14.33 -11.37 -1.08
N ILE A 34 15.16 -11.15 -2.10
CA ILE A 34 16.51 -11.70 -2.22
C ILE A 34 17.44 -10.51 -2.41
N ASP A 35 18.34 -10.26 -1.46
CA ASP A 35 19.30 -9.16 -1.49
C ASP A 35 18.70 -7.77 -1.77
N ASN A 36 17.51 -7.49 -1.22
CA ASN A 36 16.75 -6.26 -1.47
C ASN A 36 16.30 -6.09 -2.92
N VAL A 37 16.13 -7.21 -3.64
CA VAL A 37 15.41 -7.29 -4.91
C VAL A 37 14.21 -8.20 -4.70
N LEU A 38 13.04 -7.71 -5.10
CA LEU A 38 11.80 -8.46 -4.98
C LEU A 38 11.64 -9.35 -6.19
N TYR A 39 11.25 -10.60 -5.97
CA TYR A 39 10.92 -11.55 -7.02
C TYR A 39 9.57 -12.18 -6.79
N ASN A 40 8.91 -12.64 -7.85
CA ASN A 40 7.77 -13.55 -7.70
C ASN A 40 8.16 -14.78 -6.86
N GLN A 41 7.17 -15.51 -6.35
CA GLN A 41 7.42 -16.69 -5.50
C GLN A 41 8.38 -17.72 -6.12
N GLU A 42 8.38 -17.85 -7.45
CA GLU A 42 9.24 -18.76 -8.22
C GLU A 42 10.68 -18.24 -8.44
N LYS A 43 10.99 -17.00 -8.05
CA LYS A 43 12.31 -16.34 -8.22
C LYS A 43 12.73 -16.08 -9.67
N LEU A 44 11.82 -16.26 -10.62
CA LEU A 44 12.12 -16.11 -12.06
C LEU A 44 11.97 -14.68 -12.55
N LYS A 45 11.28 -13.83 -11.78
CA LYS A 45 10.83 -12.52 -12.24
C LYS A 45 11.08 -11.45 -11.18
N PRO A 46 11.90 -10.42 -11.46
CA PRO A 46 12.00 -9.27 -10.58
C PRO A 46 10.70 -8.44 -10.57
N ILE A 47 10.36 -7.90 -9.42
CA ILE A 47 9.21 -7.04 -9.19
C ILE A 47 9.72 -5.62 -8.97
N HIS A 48 9.48 -4.75 -9.95
CA HIS A 48 9.90 -3.35 -9.87
C HIS A 48 8.89 -2.47 -9.12
N ARG A 49 7.66 -2.95 -8.93
CA ARG A 49 6.59 -2.18 -8.29
C ARG A 49 5.67 -3.08 -7.49
N ILE A 50 5.46 -2.75 -6.21
CA ILE A 50 4.35 -3.27 -5.42
C ILE A 50 3.19 -2.28 -5.52
N HIS A 51 2.02 -2.80 -5.88
CA HIS A 51 0.76 -2.08 -5.84
C HIS A 51 0.06 -2.32 -4.51
N TYR A 52 -0.19 -1.24 -3.76
CA TYR A 52 -0.98 -1.27 -2.54
C TYR A 52 -2.41 -0.76 -2.82
N MET A 53 -3.10 -1.40 -3.76
CA MET A 53 -4.49 -1.04 -4.05
C MET A 53 -5.39 -1.34 -2.84
N GLY A 54 -6.27 -0.41 -2.49
CA GLY A 54 -7.19 -0.56 -1.36
C GLY A 54 -6.61 -0.17 0.01
N TYR A 55 -5.36 0.28 0.08
CA TYR A 55 -4.75 0.79 1.31
C TYR A 55 -4.75 2.32 1.33
N SER A 56 -5.01 2.92 2.50
CA SER A 56 -5.06 4.37 2.67
C SER A 56 -3.66 4.99 2.62
N SER A 57 -3.49 6.07 1.85
CA SER A 57 -2.25 6.87 1.85
C SER A 57 -1.89 7.40 3.24
N VAL A 58 -2.90 7.70 4.06
CA VAL A 58 -2.72 8.16 5.44
C VAL A 58 -2.05 7.10 6.30
N ASP A 59 -2.36 5.82 6.07
CA ASP A 59 -1.79 4.72 6.86
C ASP A 59 -0.31 4.50 6.52
N PHE A 60 0.13 4.73 5.29
CA PHE A 60 1.55 4.75 4.95
C PHE A 60 2.31 5.89 5.65
N GLY A 61 1.66 7.05 5.82
CA GLY A 61 2.22 8.15 6.61
C GLY A 61 2.42 7.76 8.07
N ARG A 62 1.40 7.12 8.68
CA ARG A 62 1.46 6.61 10.05
C ARG A 62 2.49 5.50 10.23
N LEU A 63 2.55 4.57 9.27
CA LEU A 63 3.55 3.51 9.24
C LEU A 63 4.97 4.09 9.25
N SER A 64 5.20 5.12 8.43
CA SER A 64 6.48 5.83 8.38
C SER A 64 6.85 6.52 9.70
N GLN A 65 5.85 6.82 10.55
CA GLN A 65 6.04 7.39 11.89
C GLN A 65 6.17 6.34 13.00
N GLY A 66 6.17 5.05 12.65
CA GLY A 66 6.32 3.95 13.61
C GLY A 66 5.01 3.44 14.20
N GLU A 67 3.87 3.71 13.56
CA GLU A 67 2.59 3.11 13.94
C GLU A 67 2.32 1.80 13.18
N ASP A 68 1.93 0.75 13.89
CA ASP A 68 1.48 -0.49 13.25
C ASP A 68 0.04 -0.35 12.73
N VAL A 69 -0.06 -0.26 11.41
CA VAL A 69 -1.33 -0.09 10.67
C VAL A 69 -1.79 -1.37 9.97
N HIS A 70 -1.13 -2.51 10.18
CA HIS A 70 -1.51 -3.83 9.64
C HIS A 70 -1.60 -3.90 8.10
N ILE A 71 -0.84 -3.08 7.39
CA ILE A 71 -0.70 -3.21 5.93
C ILE A 71 0.15 -4.47 5.64
N PRO A 72 -0.09 -5.25 4.58
CA PRO A 72 0.83 -6.32 4.19
C PRO A 72 2.21 -5.77 3.82
N CYS A 73 3.25 -6.57 4.02
CA CYS A 73 4.61 -6.23 3.58
C CYS A 73 5.13 -4.88 4.12
N GLN A 74 4.80 -4.54 5.38
CA GLN A 74 5.21 -3.27 6.01
C GLN A 74 6.74 -3.11 6.05
N ASP A 75 7.45 -4.20 6.35
CA ASP A 75 8.91 -4.19 6.44
C ASP A 75 9.56 -3.85 5.10
N VAL A 76 8.99 -4.39 4.02
CA VAL A 76 9.41 -4.12 2.64
C VAL A 76 9.16 -2.66 2.30
N PHE A 77 7.96 -2.14 2.60
CA PHE A 77 7.65 -0.73 2.43
C PHE A 77 8.63 0.16 3.20
N LEU A 78 8.84 -0.10 4.50
CA LEU A 78 9.71 0.70 5.35
C LEU A 78 11.18 0.64 4.91
N HIS A 79 11.66 -0.53 4.47
CA HIS A 79 13.01 -0.67 3.93
C HIS A 79 13.23 0.29 2.75
N TYR A 80 12.37 0.23 1.73
CA TYR A 80 12.53 1.10 0.56
C TYR A 80 12.20 2.57 0.84
N ARG A 81 11.22 2.85 1.71
CA ARG A 81 10.83 4.21 2.10
C ARG A 81 11.97 5.00 2.73
N PHE A 82 12.82 4.32 3.49
CA PHE A 82 13.96 4.88 4.21
C PHE A 82 15.31 4.45 3.62
N LEU A 83 15.36 3.91 2.40
CA LEU A 83 16.58 3.38 1.79
C LEU A 83 17.74 4.39 1.76
N LYS A 84 17.42 5.67 1.54
CA LYS A 84 18.41 6.76 1.49
C LYS A 84 18.74 7.36 2.88
N GLN A 85 17.89 7.12 3.87
CA GLN A 85 17.99 7.67 5.23
C GLN A 85 17.58 6.60 6.25
N PRO A 86 18.35 5.50 6.38
CA PRO A 86 17.98 4.36 7.22
C PRO A 86 17.83 4.72 8.70
N GLU A 87 18.54 5.75 9.16
CA GLU A 87 18.50 6.27 10.52
C GLU A 87 17.12 6.83 10.91
N LEU A 88 16.31 7.25 9.94
CA LEU A 88 14.95 7.75 10.18
C LEU A 88 13.91 6.63 10.22
N LYS A 89 14.29 5.40 9.87
CA LYS A 89 13.38 4.26 9.88
C LYS A 89 12.93 3.97 11.32
N PRO A 90 11.62 3.81 11.58
CA PRO A 90 11.15 3.39 12.89
C PRO A 90 11.69 1.99 13.21
N GLN A 91 12.38 1.86 14.34
CA GLN A 91 12.97 0.57 14.77
C GLN A 91 11.92 -0.40 15.31
N LYS A 92 10.83 0.11 15.87
CA LYS A 92 9.73 -0.67 16.42
C LYS A 92 8.42 -0.01 16.06
N LEU A 93 7.48 -0.82 15.60
CA LEU A 93 6.11 -0.39 15.37
C LEU A 93 5.30 -0.48 16.65
N LYS A 94 4.48 0.53 16.90
CA LYS A 94 3.60 0.60 18.05
C LYS A 94 2.16 0.53 17.61
N PHE A 95 1.37 -0.31 18.27
CA PHE A 95 -0.06 -0.35 18.04
C PHE A 95 -0.69 0.99 18.45
N PRO A 96 -1.54 1.58 17.60
CA PRO A 96 -2.27 2.78 17.99
C PRO A 96 -3.20 2.45 19.16
N SER A 97 -3.16 3.29 20.20
CA SER A 97 -4.04 3.13 21.35
C SER A 97 -5.51 3.28 20.94
N PHE A 98 -6.39 2.65 21.73
CA PHE A 98 -7.84 2.68 21.48
C PHE A 98 -8.39 4.11 21.39
N TRP A 99 -7.94 5.01 22.26
CA TRP A 99 -8.30 6.42 22.26
C TRP A 99 -7.91 7.15 20.97
N VAL A 100 -6.72 6.85 20.45
CA VAL A 100 -6.22 7.42 19.20
C VAL A 100 -7.07 6.93 18.03
N LYS A 101 -7.47 5.65 18.00
CA LYS A 101 -8.41 5.12 16.99
C LYS A 101 -9.79 5.78 17.08
N MET A 102 -10.34 5.94 18.29
CA MET A 102 -11.64 6.58 18.49
C MET A 102 -11.66 8.04 18.05
N LYS A 103 -10.66 8.84 18.44
CA LYS A 103 -10.56 10.26 18.07
C LYS A 103 -10.54 10.45 16.55
N ARG A 104 -9.87 9.56 15.81
CA ARG A 104 -9.81 9.57 14.34
C ARG A 104 -11.16 9.29 13.71
N ASN A 105 -11.91 8.31 14.24
CA ASN A 105 -13.24 7.98 13.73
C ASN A 105 -14.24 9.12 14.00
N LEU A 106 -14.17 9.76 15.17
CA LEU A 106 -15.01 10.92 15.51
C LEU A 106 -14.75 12.13 14.62
N GLY A 107 -13.49 12.44 14.32
CA GLY A 107 -13.12 13.55 13.42
C GLY A 107 -13.64 13.38 11.99
N ASN A 108 -13.70 12.15 11.49
CA ASN A 108 -14.23 11.85 10.16
C ASN A 108 -15.76 12.01 10.10
N ILE A 109 -16.47 11.74 11.21
CA ILE A 109 -17.92 11.92 11.31
C ILE A 109 -18.28 13.41 11.31
N THR A 110 -17.57 14.22 12.10
CA THR A 110 -17.82 15.67 12.16
C THR A 110 -17.52 16.36 10.83
N GLN A 111 -16.47 15.97 10.11
CA GLN A 111 -16.19 16.49 8.77
C GLN A 111 -17.29 16.15 7.75
N LYS A 112 -17.82 14.92 7.77
CA LYS A 112 -18.94 14.52 6.89
C LYS A 112 -20.22 15.29 7.19
N ILE A 113 -20.52 15.48 8.47
CA ILE A 113 -21.68 16.27 8.92
C ILE A 113 -21.53 17.72 8.47
N LYS A 114 -20.35 18.34 8.70
CA LYS A 114 -20.08 19.73 8.30
C LYS A 114 -20.19 19.93 6.79
N LYS A 115 -19.71 18.98 5.97
CA LYS A 115 -19.90 19.00 4.51
C LYS A 115 -21.38 18.93 4.11
N LYS A 116 -22.16 18.04 4.73
CA LYS A 116 -23.61 17.93 4.45
C LYS A 116 -24.36 19.23 4.76
N PHE A 117 -24.10 19.84 5.92
CA PHE A 117 -24.74 21.11 6.28
C PHE A 117 -24.34 22.27 5.35
N ALA A 118 -23.09 22.31 4.88
CA ALA A 118 -22.65 23.31 3.89
C ALA A 118 -23.28 23.13 2.50
N THR A 119 -23.73 21.92 2.13
CA THR A 119 -24.39 21.65 0.84
C THR A 119 -25.92 21.84 0.89
N ILE A 120 -26.53 21.86 2.08
CA ILE A 120 -27.99 22.01 2.24
C ILE A 120 -28.38 23.48 2.55
N GLY A 121 -27.44 24.30 3.02
CA GLY A 121 -27.66 25.70 3.39
C GLY A 121 -27.23 26.73 2.34
N GLY A 122 -27.08 26.34 1.07
CA GLY A 122 -26.70 27.21 -0.05
C GLY A 122 -27.75 27.21 -1.15
#